data_AF-V4ILY6-F1
#
_entry.id   AF-V4ILY6-F1
#
_cell.length_a   1.000
_cell.length_b   1.000
_cell.length_c   1.000
_cell.angle_alpha   90.00
_cell.angle_beta   90.00
_cell.angle_gamma   90.00
#
_symmetry.space_group_name_H-M   'P 1'
#
loop_
_entity.id
_entity.type
_entity.pdbx_description
1 polymer ?
#
loop_
_entity_poly.entity_id
_entity_poly.type
_entity_poly.pdbx_seq_one_letter_code
_entity_poly.pdbx_strand_id
1 'polypeptide(L)'
;MADLAQPLSPSALRMAFGLLVELRHRYTKACPRRWDHPACTALMRVDGSISQHIDSDHSMTATFPISSQQRRWLKQQAHHLKPVVWIGQAGLSEAVLTEIELALDHHELIKVRVNADQRDAEASAIAAQTRAELVQRIGNVATYFRANPRHKDPMRLPH
;
A
#
# COMPACT_ATOMS: atom_id res chain seq x y z
N MET A 1 -23.26 17.72 42.46
CA MET A 1 -22.18 17.67 41.45
C MET A 1 -22.64 16.64 40.42
N ALA A 2 -23.46 17.05 39.45
CA ALA A 2 -23.04 17.52 38.11
C ALA A 2 -22.19 16.46 37.41
N ASP A 3 -22.52 15.92 36.25
CA ASP A 3 -23.62 16.19 35.32
C ASP A 3 -23.75 14.95 34.42
N LEU A 4 -24.99 14.56 34.11
CA LEU A 4 -25.34 13.39 33.33
C LEU A 4 -25.09 13.69 31.84
N ALA A 5 -24.08 13.06 31.23
CA ALA A 5 -23.87 13.10 29.79
C ALA A 5 -25.02 12.34 29.07
N GLN A 6 -26.02 13.10 28.63
CA GLN A 6 -27.10 12.63 27.77
C GLN A 6 -26.58 12.40 26.33
N PRO A 7 -27.05 11.35 25.63
CA PRO A 7 -26.76 11.16 24.21
C PRO A 7 -27.52 12.16 23.33
N LEU A 8 -26.80 12.75 22.37
CA LEU A 8 -27.32 13.71 21.41
C LEU A 8 -28.48 13.12 20.57
N SER A 9 -29.54 13.91 20.38
CA SER A 9 -30.78 13.48 19.74
C SER A 9 -30.67 13.40 18.20
N PRO A 10 -31.40 12.47 17.55
CA PRO A 10 -31.34 12.26 16.09
C PRO A 10 -31.74 13.46 15.20
N SER A 11 -32.37 14.49 15.78
CA SER A 11 -32.83 15.67 15.04
C SER A 11 -31.69 16.65 14.69
N ALA A 12 -30.56 16.62 15.42
CA ALA A 12 -29.41 17.49 15.16
C ALA A 12 -28.61 17.08 13.91
N LEU A 13 -28.59 15.78 13.57
CA LEU A 13 -27.89 15.27 12.38
C LEU A 13 -28.59 15.63 11.05
N ARG A 14 -29.88 15.97 11.11
CA ARG A 14 -30.72 16.25 9.93
C ARG A 14 -30.63 17.70 9.44
N MET A 15 -30.13 18.62 10.27
CA MET A 15 -29.89 20.03 9.90
C MET A 15 -28.49 20.26 9.29
N ALA A 16 -27.49 19.43 9.60
CA ALA A 16 -26.14 19.54 9.04
C ALA A 16 -26.04 19.05 7.58
N PHE A 17 -26.94 18.17 7.14
CA PHE A 17 -27.01 17.72 5.74
C PHE A 17 -27.65 18.74 4.78
N GLY A 18 -28.35 19.76 5.29
CA GLY A 18 -29.02 20.77 4.47
C GLY A 18 -28.13 21.89 3.93
N LEU A 19 -26.97 22.15 4.55
CA LEU A 19 -26.07 23.26 4.18
C LEU A 19 -24.92 22.87 3.24
N LEU A 20 -24.72 21.57 2.99
CA LEU A 20 -23.66 21.06 2.10
C LEU A 20 -24.12 20.80 0.65
N VAL A 21 -25.42 20.82 0.38
CA VAL A 21 -25.97 20.67 -0.99
C VAL A 21 -26.00 22.01 -1.74
N GLU A 22 -26.12 23.14 -1.04
CA GLU A 22 -26.22 24.49 -1.66
C GLU A 22 -24.85 25.14 -1.97
N LEU A 23 -23.73 24.54 -1.54
CA LEU A 23 -22.38 24.96 -1.92
C LEU A 23 -21.82 24.22 -3.14
N ARG A 24 -22.52 23.18 -3.63
CA ARG A 24 -22.12 22.37 -4.79
C ARG A 24 -22.87 22.73 -6.08
N HIS A 25 -23.44 23.93 -6.16
CA HIS A 25 -24.13 24.43 -7.37
C HIS A 25 -23.59 25.76 -7.92
N ARG A 26 -22.60 26.40 -7.27
CA ARG A 26 -21.89 27.59 -7.80
C ARG A 26 -20.55 27.28 -8.49
N TYR A 27 -20.19 26.02 -8.68
CA TYR A 27 -18.88 25.63 -9.25
C TYR A 27 -18.97 24.68 -10.46
N THR A 28 -20.12 24.58 -11.14
CA THR A 28 -20.28 23.66 -12.29
C THR A 28 -20.92 24.28 -13.54
N LYS A 29 -21.00 25.62 -13.65
CA LYS A 29 -21.51 26.27 -14.87
C LYS A 29 -20.61 27.39 -15.39
N ALA A 30 -19.36 27.07 -15.74
CA ALA A 30 -18.57 27.84 -16.73
C ALA A 30 -17.22 27.16 -16.99
N CYS A 31 -17.18 26.11 -17.82
CA CYS A 31 -15.98 25.82 -18.62
C CYS A 31 -16.29 24.80 -19.71
N PRO A 32 -16.90 25.21 -20.82
CA PRO A 32 -16.76 24.49 -22.06
C PRO A 32 -15.37 24.82 -22.62
N ARG A 33 -14.54 23.79 -22.73
CA ARG A 33 -13.46 23.64 -23.71
C ARG A 33 -12.64 24.91 -24.06
N ARG A 34 -11.43 24.96 -23.49
CA ARG A 34 -10.15 25.19 -24.21
C ARG A 34 -10.04 26.50 -25.00
N TRP A 35 -9.10 27.35 -24.55
CA TRP A 35 -8.25 28.32 -25.28
C TRP A 35 -8.16 29.68 -24.55
N ASP A 36 -7.10 29.77 -23.74
CA ASP A 36 -6.09 30.84 -23.68
C ASP A 36 -6.51 32.32 -23.72
N HIS A 37 -6.47 32.96 -22.55
CA HIS A 37 -6.50 34.42 -22.40
C HIS A 37 -5.31 34.91 -21.52
N PRO A 38 -4.57 35.96 -21.92
CA PRO A 38 -3.26 36.34 -21.35
C PRO A 38 -3.28 37.05 -19.98
N ALA A 39 -4.34 36.87 -19.17
CA ALA A 39 -4.43 37.43 -17.81
C ALA A 39 -4.17 36.40 -16.69
N CYS A 40 -3.78 35.16 -17.04
CA CYS A 40 -3.45 34.07 -16.10
C CYS A 40 -1.93 33.88 -15.87
N THR A 41 -1.10 34.86 -16.19
CA THR A 41 0.35 34.81 -15.94
C THR A 41 0.66 35.06 -14.46
N ALA A 42 0.21 34.16 -13.59
CA ALA A 42 0.64 34.07 -12.19
C ALA A 42 0.32 32.69 -11.57
N LEU A 43 0.53 31.58 -12.28
CA LEU A 43 0.68 30.23 -11.72
C LEU A 43 0.76 29.21 -12.87
N MET A 44 1.96 28.92 -13.39
CA MET A 44 2.16 27.70 -14.19
C MET A 44 3.65 27.38 -14.37
N ARG A 45 4.14 26.50 -13.50
CA ARG A 45 5.14 25.50 -13.83
C ARG A 45 4.97 24.38 -12.81
N VAL A 46 4.48 23.22 -13.23
CA VAL A 46 5.01 21.88 -12.92
C VAL A 46 4.24 20.88 -13.80
N ASP A 47 5.03 20.02 -14.41
CA ASP A 47 4.76 19.02 -15.42
C ASP A 47 3.65 18.00 -15.13
N GLY A 48 3.24 17.33 -16.21
CA GLY A 48 2.30 16.22 -16.22
C GLY A 48 2.57 15.18 -15.13
N SER A 49 1.56 14.96 -14.29
CA SER A 49 1.59 13.95 -13.25
C SER A 49 0.72 12.75 -13.63
N ILE A 50 1.42 11.61 -13.68
CA ILE A 50 0.96 10.24 -13.50
C ILE A 50 -0.31 10.16 -12.63
N SER A 51 -1.33 9.47 -13.16
CA SER A 51 -2.46 8.99 -12.38
C SER A 51 -1.97 7.95 -11.37
N GLN A 52 -1.77 8.40 -10.13
CA GLN A 52 -1.74 7.55 -8.94
C GLN A 52 -3.07 7.71 -8.24
N HIS A 53 -4.04 6.89 -8.65
CA HIS A 53 -5.16 6.53 -7.78
C HIS A 53 -4.57 5.52 -6.79
N ILE A 54 -4.03 6.02 -5.69
CA ILE A 54 -3.65 5.21 -4.53
C ILE A 54 -4.91 5.17 -3.66
N ASP A 55 -5.53 4.00 -3.61
CA ASP A 55 -6.66 3.75 -2.73
C ASP A 55 -6.23 3.97 -1.27
N SER A 56 -6.83 4.99 -0.66
CA SER A 56 -6.64 5.38 0.73
C SER A 56 -7.46 4.46 1.64
N ASP A 57 -6.91 3.31 2.08
CA ASP A 57 -7.26 2.73 3.40
C ASP A 57 -6.32 1.59 3.87
N HIS A 58 -5.08 1.89 4.28
CA HIS A 58 -4.31 0.99 5.18
C HIS A 58 -3.15 1.73 5.88
N SER A 59 -3.48 2.63 6.80
CA SER A 59 -2.51 3.15 7.77
C SER A 59 -2.48 2.21 8.98
N MET A 60 -1.37 1.49 9.20
CA MET A 60 -0.82 1.04 10.51
C MET A 60 0.34 0.00 10.39
N THR A 61 1.23 0.08 9.38
CA THR A 61 2.58 -0.52 9.48
C THR A 61 3.60 0.41 8.83
N ALA A 62 4.62 0.81 9.59
CA ALA A 62 5.69 1.70 9.12
C ALA A 62 6.66 0.93 8.22
N THR A 63 6.20 0.61 7.00
CA THR A 63 7.02 0.09 5.91
C THR A 63 7.40 1.28 5.03
N PHE A 64 8.69 1.46 4.75
CA PHE A 64 9.13 2.47 3.80
C PHE A 64 8.52 2.13 2.44
N PRO A 65 7.68 2.99 1.85
CA PRO A 65 6.96 2.65 0.63
C PRO A 65 7.92 2.48 -0.54
N ILE A 66 7.97 1.28 -1.12
CA ILE A 66 8.84 0.99 -2.27
C ILE A 66 8.29 1.70 -3.52
N SER A 67 9.15 2.47 -4.19
CA SER A 67 8.78 3.18 -5.43
C SER A 67 8.51 2.22 -6.60
N SER A 68 7.83 2.69 -7.64
CA SER A 68 7.55 1.86 -8.83
C SER A 68 8.83 1.37 -9.53
N GLN A 69 9.88 2.20 -9.56
CA GLN A 69 11.20 1.87 -10.09
C GLN A 69 11.90 0.82 -9.23
N GLN A 70 11.91 1.00 -7.91
CA GLN A 70 12.47 0.04 -6.97
C GLN A 70 11.74 -1.30 -7.06
N ARG A 71 10.41 -1.29 -7.13
CA ARG A 71 9.59 -2.49 -7.30
C ARG A 71 9.94 -3.21 -8.59
N ARG A 72 10.10 -2.51 -9.72
CA ARG A 72 10.54 -3.12 -10.99
C ARG A 72 11.91 -3.77 -10.86
N TRP A 73 12.86 -3.10 -10.21
CA TRP A 73 14.20 -3.63 -9.98
C TRP A 73 14.17 -4.88 -9.09
N LEU A 74 13.41 -4.85 -7.98
CA LEU A 74 13.21 -6.00 -7.10
C LEU A 74 12.59 -7.19 -7.83
N LYS A 75 11.65 -6.95 -8.76
CA LYS A 75 11.08 -8.03 -9.59
C LYS A 75 12.14 -8.70 -10.47
N GLN A 76 13.07 -7.92 -11.03
CA GLN A 76 14.18 -8.44 -11.84
C GLN A 76 15.13 -9.26 -10.97
N GLN A 77 15.53 -8.75 -9.80
CA GLN A 77 16.37 -9.50 -8.86
C GLN A 77 15.69 -10.79 -8.42
N ALA A 78 14.40 -10.72 -8.10
CA ALA A 78 13.63 -11.87 -7.68
C ALA A 78 13.55 -12.94 -8.76
N HIS A 79 13.51 -12.60 -10.05
CA HIS A 79 13.38 -13.60 -11.14
C HIS A 79 14.41 -14.73 -11.03
N HIS A 80 15.65 -14.41 -10.65
CA HIS A 80 16.74 -15.37 -10.50
C HIS A 80 16.68 -16.22 -9.23
N LEU A 81 15.86 -15.80 -8.24
CA LEU A 81 15.72 -16.52 -6.97
C LEU A 81 14.78 -17.72 -7.11
N LYS A 82 15.12 -18.79 -6.41
CA LYS A 82 14.21 -19.93 -6.19
C LYS A 82 13.40 -19.68 -4.90
N PRO A 83 12.17 -20.22 -4.79
CA PRO A 83 11.44 -20.17 -3.53
C PRO A 83 12.22 -20.87 -2.41
N VAL A 84 12.42 -20.15 -1.31
CA VAL A 84 13.17 -20.62 -0.14
C VAL A 84 12.27 -21.29 0.88
N VAL A 85 11.01 -20.82 1.00
CA VAL A 85 10.01 -21.39 1.90
C VAL A 85 8.79 -21.87 1.12
N TRP A 86 8.24 -23.01 1.56
CA TRP A 86 7.10 -23.68 0.94
C TRP A 86 6.02 -23.91 2.00
N ILE A 87 4.84 -23.35 1.78
CA ILE A 87 3.68 -23.55 2.64
C ILE A 87 2.93 -24.80 2.14
N GLY A 88 2.78 -25.77 3.03
CA GLY A 88 2.07 -27.03 2.77
C GLY A 88 0.56 -26.89 2.88
N GLN A 89 -0.14 -28.04 2.94
CA GLN A 89 -1.60 -28.09 3.07
C GLN A 89 -2.11 -27.57 4.42
N ALA A 90 -1.27 -27.61 5.46
CA ALA A 90 -1.60 -27.07 6.78
C ALA A 90 -1.66 -25.54 6.82
N GLY A 91 -1.24 -24.85 5.74
CA GLY A 91 -1.23 -23.40 5.64
C GLY A 91 -0.12 -22.74 6.46
N LEU A 92 -0.32 -21.47 6.77
CA LEU A 92 0.64 -20.63 7.49
C LEU A 92 0.68 -21.01 8.98
N SER A 93 1.70 -21.78 9.39
CA SER A 93 1.98 -22.10 10.79
C SER A 93 3.04 -21.19 11.39
N GLU A 94 3.14 -21.16 12.72
CA GLU A 94 4.17 -20.39 13.44
C GLU A 94 5.59 -20.79 13.02
N ALA A 95 5.86 -22.10 12.88
CA ALA A 95 7.16 -22.58 12.43
C ALA A 95 7.53 -22.07 11.03
N VAL A 96 6.55 -21.99 10.12
CA VAL A 96 6.76 -21.44 8.77
C VAL A 96 6.98 -19.93 8.83
N LEU A 97 6.24 -19.21 9.68
CA LEU A 97 6.46 -17.78 9.91
C LEU A 97 7.88 -17.51 10.44
N THR A 98 8.36 -18.27 11.41
CA THR A 98 9.73 -18.16 11.91
C THR A 98 10.77 -18.40 10.81
N GLU A 99 10.55 -19.38 9.95
CA GLU A 99 11.45 -19.64 8.82
C GLU A 99 11.45 -18.48 7.81
N ILE A 100 10.27 -17.90 7.53
CA ILE A 100 10.15 -16.73 6.65
C ILE A 100 10.89 -15.52 7.25
N GLU A 101 10.74 -15.30 8.56
CA GLU A 101 11.45 -14.25 9.30
C GLU A 101 12.96 -14.38 9.18
N LEU A 102 13.49 -15.57 9.44
CA LEU A 102 14.91 -15.87 9.30
C LEU A 102 15.38 -15.65 7.85
N ALA A 103 14.62 -16.15 6.88
CA ALA A 103 14.94 -15.97 5.46
C ALA A 103 14.96 -14.50 5.04
N LEU A 104 14.01 -13.69 5.54
CA LEU A 104 13.97 -12.24 5.30
C LEU A 104 15.17 -11.53 5.93
N ASP A 105 15.58 -11.91 7.15
CA ASP A 105 16.74 -11.31 7.81
C ASP A 105 18.05 -11.59 7.08
N HIS A 106 18.19 -12.78 6.50
CA HIS A 106 19.40 -13.21 5.79
C HIS A 106 19.46 -12.76 4.33
N HIS A 107 18.34 -12.70 3.63
CA HIS A 107 18.34 -12.47 2.18
C HIS A 107 17.70 -11.15 1.76
N GLU A 108 16.94 -10.49 2.65
CA GLU A 108 16.14 -9.28 2.43
C GLU A 108 15.03 -9.43 1.38
N LEU A 109 15.30 -10.11 0.26
CA LEU A 109 14.40 -10.43 -0.84
C LEU A 109 14.25 -11.94 -0.94
N ILE A 110 13.02 -12.44 -0.72
CA ILE A 110 12.73 -13.88 -0.77
C ILE A 110 11.52 -14.19 -1.63
N LYS A 111 11.46 -15.43 -2.09
CA LYS A 111 10.26 -16.03 -2.70
C LYS A 111 9.70 -17.10 -1.77
N VAL A 112 8.39 -17.04 -1.55
CA VAL A 112 7.64 -18.02 -0.77
C VAL A 112 6.58 -18.64 -1.65
N ARG A 113 6.51 -19.97 -1.66
CA ARG A 113 5.42 -20.69 -2.32
C ARG A 113 4.27 -20.85 -1.34
N VAL A 114 3.13 -20.26 -1.65
CA VAL A 114 1.89 -20.30 -0.87
C VAL A 114 0.96 -21.41 -1.38
N ASN A 115 -0.03 -21.79 -0.57
CA ASN A 115 -1.07 -22.71 -1.01
C ASN A 115 -1.91 -22.07 -2.13
N ALA A 116 -2.28 -22.85 -3.16
CA ALA A 116 -3.02 -22.34 -4.32
C ALA A 116 -4.38 -21.73 -3.94
N ASP A 117 -5.05 -22.36 -2.98
CA ASP A 117 -6.42 -22.05 -2.59
C ASP A 117 -6.49 -20.83 -1.68
N GLN A 118 -5.43 -20.58 -0.91
CA GLN A 118 -5.35 -19.49 0.07
C GLN A 118 -4.28 -18.44 -0.27
N ARG A 119 -3.75 -18.46 -1.50
CA ARG A 119 -2.60 -17.65 -1.93
C ARG A 119 -2.70 -16.15 -1.60
N ASP A 120 -3.89 -15.56 -1.68
CA ASP A 120 -4.08 -14.12 -1.45
C ASP A 120 -4.16 -13.82 0.05
N ALA A 121 -4.85 -14.66 0.81
CA ALA A 121 -4.97 -14.55 2.27
C ALA A 121 -3.62 -14.81 2.95
N GLU A 122 -2.95 -15.92 2.60
CA GLU A 122 -1.62 -16.25 3.11
C GLU A 122 -0.61 -15.16 2.73
N ALA A 123 -0.65 -14.67 1.49
CA ALA A 123 0.33 -13.69 1.07
C ALA A 123 0.22 -12.37 1.84
N SER A 124 -1.00 -11.95 2.12
CA SER A 124 -1.30 -10.74 2.89
C SER A 124 -0.96 -10.92 4.36
N ALA A 125 -1.28 -12.10 4.93
CA ALA A 125 -0.95 -12.45 6.30
C ALA A 125 0.56 -12.48 6.57
N ILE A 126 1.36 -13.00 5.63
CA ILE A 126 2.82 -12.98 5.72
C ILE A 126 3.34 -11.55 5.73
N ALA A 127 2.91 -10.71 4.79
CA ALA A 127 3.34 -9.31 4.73
C ALA A 127 3.01 -8.55 6.03
N ALA A 128 1.80 -8.74 6.56
CA ALA A 128 1.36 -8.08 7.79
C ALA A 128 2.15 -8.54 9.02
N GLN A 129 2.39 -9.84 9.18
CA GLN A 129 3.08 -10.39 10.35
C GLN A 129 4.57 -10.11 10.32
N THR A 130 5.20 -10.19 9.14
CA THR A 130 6.65 -10.01 8.99
C THR A 130 7.06 -8.56 8.74
N ARG A 131 6.09 -7.65 8.57
CA ARG A 131 6.35 -6.25 8.17
C ARG A 131 7.20 -6.16 6.89
N ALA A 132 7.10 -7.17 6.03
CA ALA A 132 7.73 -7.20 4.73
C ALA A 132 6.77 -6.67 3.67
N GLU A 133 7.29 -6.05 2.63
CA GLU A 133 6.47 -5.59 1.51
C GLU A 133 6.28 -6.70 0.48
N LEU A 134 5.02 -6.93 0.08
CA LEU A 134 4.68 -7.82 -1.04
C LEU A 134 5.03 -7.12 -2.37
N VAL A 135 6.14 -7.51 -2.99
CA VAL A 135 6.65 -6.92 -4.25
C VAL A 135 5.82 -7.39 -5.46
N GLN A 136 5.52 -8.68 -5.49
CA GLN A 136 4.73 -9.31 -6.56
C GLN A 136 4.24 -10.69 -6.13
N ARG A 137 3.19 -11.16 -6.81
CA ARG A 137 2.72 -12.55 -6.76
C ARG A 137 2.57 -13.07 -8.18
N ILE A 138 3.12 -14.26 -8.45
CA ILE A 138 3.02 -14.96 -9.73
C ILE A 138 2.50 -16.36 -9.44
N GLY A 139 1.23 -16.62 -9.80
CA GLY A 139 0.55 -17.86 -9.44
C GLY A 139 0.56 -18.07 -7.92
N ASN A 140 1.21 -19.16 -7.49
CA ASN A 140 1.33 -19.58 -6.09
C ASN A 140 2.68 -19.17 -5.47
N VAL A 141 3.45 -18.29 -6.10
CA VAL A 141 4.71 -17.78 -5.55
C VAL A 141 4.58 -16.29 -5.29
N ALA A 142 4.79 -15.89 -4.04
CA ALA A 142 4.84 -14.51 -3.60
C ALA A 142 6.29 -14.09 -3.35
N THR A 143 6.63 -12.84 -3.68
CA THR A 143 7.95 -12.25 -3.47
C THR A 143 7.83 -11.16 -2.40
N TYR A 144 8.68 -11.24 -1.39
CA TYR A 144 8.70 -10.32 -0.26
C TYR A 144 10.03 -9.62 -0.15
N PHE A 145 9.99 -8.35 0.23
CA PHE A 145 11.19 -7.57 0.51
C PHE A 145 11.10 -6.93 1.90
N ARG A 146 12.19 -7.01 2.66
CA ARG A 146 12.39 -6.27 3.90
C ARG A 146 13.84 -5.81 3.97
N ALA A 147 14.05 -4.50 4.02
CA ALA A 147 15.39 -3.94 4.17
C ALA A 147 15.95 -4.26 5.56
N ASN A 148 17.19 -4.76 5.60
CA ASN A 148 17.92 -5.05 6.82
C ASN A 148 19.23 -4.24 6.84
N PRO A 149 19.26 -3.05 7.48
CA PRO A 149 20.45 -2.21 7.53
C PRO A 149 21.61 -2.82 8.31
N ARG A 150 21.36 -3.88 9.10
CA ARG A 150 22.39 -4.61 9.86
C ARG A 150 23.00 -5.77 9.06
N HIS A 151 22.47 -6.06 7.88
CA HIS A 151 23.02 -7.09 7.01
C HIS A 151 24.42 -6.70 6.52
N LYS A 152 25.30 -7.69 6.36
CA LYS A 152 26.71 -7.46 5.99
C LYS A 152 26.85 -6.78 4.62
N ASP A 153 25.98 -7.15 3.69
CA ASP A 153 25.90 -6.57 2.35
C ASP A 153 24.43 -6.24 2.05
N PRO A 154 23.95 -5.06 2.45
CA PRO A 154 22.55 -4.71 2.30
C PRO A 154 22.21 -4.43 0.83
N MET A 155 21.06 -4.89 0.39
CA MET A 155 20.56 -4.73 -0.95
C MET A 155 20.38 -3.24 -1.30
N ARG A 156 21.18 -2.75 -2.25
CA ARG A 156 21.13 -1.36 -2.70
C ARG A 156 19.98 -1.16 -3.68
N LEU A 157 18.94 -0.45 -3.23
CA LEU A 157 17.82 -0.07 -4.09
C LEU A 157 18.21 1.10 -5.01
N PRO A 158 17.69 1.15 -6.25
CA PRO A 158 17.87 2.31 -7.10
C PRO A 158 17.14 3.53 -6.51
N HIS A 159 17.72 4.71 -6.74
CA HIS A 159 17.12 6.01 -6.44
C HIS A 159 16.20 6.48 -7.58
#